data_AF-A0A329XJX2-F1
#
_entry.id   AF-A0A329XJX2-F1
#
_cell.length_a   1.000
_cell.length_b   1.000
_cell.length_c   1.000
_cell.angle_alpha   90.00
_cell.angle_beta   90.00
_cell.angle_gamma   90.00
#
_symmetry.space_group_name_H-M   'P 1'
#
loop_
_entity.id
_entity.type
_entity.pdbx_description
1 polymer ?
#
loop_
_entity_poly.entity_id
_entity_poly.type
_entity_poly.pdbx_seq_one_letter_code
_entity_poly.pdbx_strand_id
1 'polypeptide(L)' 'MAAVSGRAQRRRPPVWRLVIEFFWGLLLARVILGLIDGDNLSSAEAWLTPRVWGYPLFFAVVGVYSYLYWMRHRDD' A
#
# COMPACT_ATOMS: atom_id res chain seq x y z
N MET A 1 18.22 -9.24 40.97
CA MET A 1 17.76 -8.19 40.03
C MET A 1 17.44 -8.87 38.71
N ALA A 2 16.15 -9.08 38.41
CA ALA A 2 15.73 -9.74 37.17
C ALA A 2 15.85 -8.73 36.02
N ALA A 3 16.76 -8.98 35.09
CA ALA A 3 16.82 -8.25 33.83
C ALA A 3 15.51 -8.54 33.07
N VAL A 4 14.60 -7.58 33.06
CA VAL A 4 13.43 -7.58 32.20
C VAL A 4 13.97 -7.61 30.78
N SER A 5 13.97 -8.79 30.17
CA SER A 5 14.28 -9.01 28.77
C SER A 5 13.23 -8.28 27.95
N GLY A 6 13.47 -6.98 27.70
CA GLY A 6 12.74 -6.17 26.76
C GLY A 6 13.04 -6.63 25.34
N ARG A 7 12.66 -7.88 25.01
CA ARG A 7 12.39 -8.22 23.62
C ARG A 7 11.16 -7.41 23.26
N ALA A 8 11.39 -6.20 22.78
CA ALA A 8 10.40 -5.47 22.00
C ALA A 8 9.93 -6.45 20.93
N GLN A 9 8.80 -7.09 21.20
CA GLN A 9 8.23 -8.11 20.33
C GLN A 9 7.93 -7.34 19.05
N ARG A 10 8.82 -7.47 18.05
CA ARG A 10 8.68 -6.91 16.70
C ARG A 10 7.38 -7.48 16.14
N ARG A 11 6.26 -6.83 16.47
CA ARG A 11 4.93 -7.20 15.99
C ARG A 11 4.94 -6.81 14.53
N ARG A 12 5.32 -7.77 13.68
CA ARG A 12 5.09 -7.67 12.23
C ARG A 12 3.64 -7.20 12.05
N PRO A 13 3.38 -6.19 11.21
CA PRO A 13 2.03 -5.75 10.98
C PRO A 13 1.19 -6.96 10.56
N PRO A 14 -0.01 -7.14 11.13
CA PRO A 14 -0.82 -8.30 10.82
C PRO A 14 -1.15 -8.25 9.33
N VAL A 15 -1.09 -9.40 8.66
CA VAL A 15 -1.19 -9.51 7.18
C VAL A 15 -2.42 -8.77 6.64
N TRP A 16 -3.54 -8.82 7.36
CA TRP A 16 -4.77 -8.11 6.99
C TRP A 16 -4.57 -6.60 6.84
N ARG A 17 -3.72 -5.98 7.66
CA ARG A 17 -3.42 -4.55 7.58
C ARG A 17 -2.65 -4.19 6.31
N LEU A 18 -1.71 -5.04 5.91
CA LEU A 18 -0.97 -4.86 4.65
C LEU A 18 -1.90 -4.97 3.44
N VAL A 19 -2.87 -5.88 3.49
CA VAL A 19 -3.88 -6.02 2.44
C VAL A 19 -4.73 -4.75 2.34
N ILE A 20 -5.18 -4.19 3.46
CA ILE A 20 -5.92 -2.92 3.46
C ILE A 20 -5.07 -1.77 2.90
N GLU A 21 -3.84 -1.62 3.39
CA GLU A 21 -2.95 -0.54 2.95
C GLU A 21 -2.65 -0.65 1.45
N PHE A 22 -2.49 -1.87 0.93
CA PHE A 22 -2.38 -2.15 -0.50
C PHE A 22 -3.63 -1.66 -1.25
N PHE A 23 -4.83 -2.07 -0.83
CA PHE A 23 -6.07 -1.68 -1.50
C PHE A 23 -6.32 -0.16 -1.44
N TRP A 24 -6.00 0.48 -0.32
CA TRP A 24 -6.09 1.94 -0.22
C TRP A 24 -5.09 2.64 -1.14
N GLY A 25 -3.83 2.19 -1.15
CA GLY A 25 -2.81 2.73 -2.05
C GLY A 25 -3.21 2.57 -3.50
N LEU A 26 -3.75 1.40 -3.86
CA LEU A 26 -4.26 1.10 -5.20
C LEU A 26 -5.40 2.05 -5.59
N LEU A 27 -6.38 2.22 -4.71
CA LEU A 27 -7.56 3.03 -4.98
C LEU A 27 -7.22 4.53 -5.05
N LEU A 28 -6.36 5.01 -4.14
CA LEU A 28 -5.83 6.38 -4.18
C LEU A 28 -5.06 6.64 -5.46
N ALA A 29 -4.13 5.75 -5.84
CA ALA A 29 -3.35 5.90 -7.06
C ALA A 29 -4.26 5.93 -8.30
N ARG A 30 -5.30 5.09 -8.35
CA ARG A 30 -6.28 5.09 -9.46
C ARG A 30 -7.07 6.38 -9.57
N VAL A 31 -7.52 6.92 -8.44
CA VAL A 31 -8.26 8.19 -8.39
C VAL A 31 -7.36 9.34 -8.83
N ILE A 32 -6.14 9.42 -8.28
CA ILE A 32 -5.18 10.48 -8.62
C ILE A 32 -4.84 10.44 -10.12
N LEU A 33 -4.52 9.26 -10.67
CA LEU A 33 -4.24 9.13 -12.09
C LEU A 33 -5.45 9.52 -12.96
N GLY A 34 -6.65 9.08 -12.57
CA GLY A 34 -7.87 9.44 -13.30
C GLY A 34 -8.17 10.93 -13.28
N LEU A 35 -7.84 11.62 -12.19
CA LEU A 35 -7.94 13.09 -12.12
C LEU A 35 -6.89 13.79 -12.99
N ILE A 36 -5.68 13.23 -13.11
CA ILE A 36 -4.60 13.79 -13.94
C ILE A 36 -4.89 13.59 -15.43
N ASP A 37 -5.31 12.38 -15.81
CA ASP A 37 -5.54 11.98 -17.21
C ASP A 37 -6.91 12.45 -17.75
N GLY A 38 -7.74 13.08 -16.92
CA GLY A 38 -9.08 13.53 -17.29
C GLY A 38 -10.08 12.39 -17.53
N ASP A 39 -9.83 11.25 -16.89
CA ASP A 39 -10.56 10.01 -17.09
C ASP A 39 -11.93 10.05 -16.39
N ASN A 40 -12.94 9.41 -16.98
CA ASN A 40 -14.30 9.47 -16.44
C ASN A 40 -14.50 8.48 -15.29
N LEU A 41 -14.02 8.86 -14.10
CA LEU A 41 -14.07 8.08 -12.86
C LEU A 41 -15.49 7.66 -12.41
N SER A 42 -16.53 8.24 -13.00
CA SER A 42 -17.93 7.86 -12.73
C SER A 42 -18.42 6.67 -13.56
N SER A 43 -17.72 6.32 -14.65
CA SER A 43 -18.12 5.24 -15.56
C SER A 43 -17.59 3.89 -15.12
N ALA A 44 -18.46 2.88 -15.01
CA ALA A 44 -18.07 1.51 -14.65
C ALA A 44 -17.04 0.91 -15.63
N GLU A 45 -17.10 1.27 -16.91
CA GLU A 45 -16.15 0.79 -17.93
C GLU A 45 -14.72 1.28 -17.68
N ALA A 46 -14.57 2.49 -17.15
CA ALA A 46 -13.28 3.06 -16.78
C ALA A 46 -12.63 2.33 -15.59
N TRP A 47 -13.44 1.68 -14.75
CA TRP A 47 -12.94 0.84 -13.65
C TRP A 47 -12.66 -0.60 -14.08
N LEU A 48 -13.34 -1.12 -15.10
CA LEU A 48 -13.17 -2.50 -15.55
C LEU A 48 -12.03 -2.69 -16.54
N THR A 49 -11.53 -1.61 -17.14
CA THR A 49 -10.44 -1.67 -18.13
C THR A 49 -9.12 -2.09 -17.47
N PRO A 50 -8.54 -3.27 -17.78
CA PRO A 50 -7.36 -3.77 -17.07
C PRO A 50 -6.13 -2.86 -17.21
N ARG A 51 -6.01 -2.18 -18.36
CA ARG A 51 -4.88 -1.30 -18.67
C ARG A 51 -4.75 -0.12 -17.69
N VAL A 52 -5.87 0.42 -17.20
CA VAL A 52 -5.85 1.58 -16.29
C VAL A 52 -5.33 1.23 -14.89
N TRP A 53 -5.27 -0.05 -14.55
CA TRP A 53 -4.78 -0.52 -13.25
C TRP A 53 -3.28 -0.75 -13.20
N GLY A 54 -2.58 -0.76 -14.34
CA GLY A 54 -1.15 -1.04 -14.38
C GLY A 54 -0.33 -0.09 -13.49
N TYR A 55 -0.49 1.22 -13.69
CA TYR A 55 0.20 2.23 -12.87
C TYR A 55 -0.25 2.21 -11.40
N PRO A 56 -1.56 2.22 -11.08
CA PRO A 56 -2.01 2.08 -9.69
C PRO A 56 -1.48 0.84 -8.96
N LEU A 57 -1.43 -0.32 -9.63
CA LEU A 57 -0.88 -1.55 -9.06
C LEU A 57 0.61 -1.40 -8.75
N PHE A 58 1.39 -0.82 -9.68
CA PHE A 58 2.81 -0.56 -9.45
C PHE A 58 3.01 0.30 -8.19
N PHE A 59 2.28 1.42 -8.06
CA PHE A 59 2.39 2.29 -6.89
C PHE A 59 1.97 1.60 -5.58
N ALA A 60 0.90 0.80 -5.61
CA ALA A 60 0.46 0.06 -4.43
C ALA A 60 1.51 -0.95 -3.95
N VAL A 61 2.12 -1.70 -4.88
CA VAL A 61 3.21 -2.65 -4.57
C VAL A 61 4.43 -1.93 -4.03
N VAL A 62 4.87 -0.85 -4.69
CA VAL A 62 6.04 -0.07 -4.26
C VAL A 62 5.81 0.57 -2.90
N GLY A 63 4.60 1.09 -2.63
CA GLY A 63 4.25 1.68 -1.34
C GLY A 63 4.35 0.66 -0.19
N VAL A 64 3.75 -0.51 -0.36
CA VAL A 64 3.81 -1.60 0.64
C VAL A 64 5.25 -2.10 0.82
N TYR A 65 5.98 -2.29 -0.27
CA TYR A 65 7.39 -2.70 -0.22
C TYR A 65 8.24 -1.67 0.53
N SER A 66 8.08 -0.38 0.22
CA SER A 66 8.80 0.71 0.86
C SER A 66 8.47 0.80 2.35
N TYR A 67 7.21 0.61 2.72
CA TYR A 67 6.79 0.57 4.13
C TYR A 67 7.42 -0.60 4.89
N LEU A 68 7.41 -1.80 4.31
CA LEU A 68 8.05 -2.98 4.91
C LEU A 68 9.56 -2.82 5.00
N TYR A 69 10.18 -2.27 3.96
CA TYR A 69 11.61 -1.96 3.93
C TYR A 69 11.97 -0.95 5.03
N TRP A 70 11.20 0.13 5.13
CA TRP A 70 11.38 1.16 6.16
C TRP A 70 11.21 0.58 7.56
N MET A 71 10.14 -0.17 7.83
CA MET A 71 9.95 -0.82 9.12
C MET A 71 11.08 -1.79 9.49
N ARG A 72 11.70 -2.42 8.50
CA ARG A 72 12.81 -3.34 8.73
C ARG A 72 14.10 -2.64 9.13
N HIS A 73 14.37 -1.45 8.61
CA HIS A 73 15.64 -0.72 8.78
C HIS A 73 15.54 0.49 9.71
N ARG A 74 14.35 0.86 10.20
CA ARG A 74 14.18 1.95 11.17
C ARG A 74 14.82 1.65 12.54
N ASP A 75 15.11 0.38 12.82
CA ASP A 75 15.67 -0.09 14.10
C ASP A 75 17.17 -0.46 14.01
N ASP A 76 17.84 -0.19 12.87
CA ASP A 76 19.30 -0.26 12.70
C ASP A 76 19.93 1.14 12.93
#